data_AF-A0A1G3TQX0-F1
#
_entry.id   AF-A0A1G3TQX0-F1
#
_cell.length_a   1.000
_cell.length_b   1.000
_cell.length_c   1.000
_cell.angle_alpha   90.00
_cell.angle_beta   90.00
_cell.angle_gamma   90.00
#
_symmetry.space_group_name_H-M   'P 1'
#
loop_
_entity.id
_entity.type
_entity.pdbx_description
1 polymer ?
#
loop_
_entity_poly.entity_id
_entity_poly.type
_entity_poly.pdbx_seq_one_letter_code
_entity_poly.pdbx_strand_id
1 'polypeptide(L)'
;MIQIKDVVDKFEVSRATFHNWKKTKPNLYSYLLNYKDSDIEVGKVREINIVLEKYAKESIKPIFTYNEISFICTNEFTFERVEDLEAAFIKSHKDTISDNFDFIIEIYNKIKNLNIVEKYIFSERLRIVSKKIKIKKDEKKELLTHYFREFIKI
;
A
#
# COMPACT_ATOMS: atom_id res chain seq x y z
N MET A 1 10.07 25.37 9.61
CA MET A 1 9.47 26.45 8.80
C MET A 1 10.55 27.01 7.89
N ILE A 2 10.45 26.74 6.58
CA ILE A 2 11.44 27.17 5.58
C ILE A 2 11.42 28.69 5.48
N GLN A 3 12.59 29.33 5.40
CA GLN A 3 12.64 30.76 5.16
C GLN A 3 12.51 31.05 3.66
N ILE A 4 11.82 32.12 3.30
CA ILE A 4 11.61 32.56 1.91
C ILE A 4 12.94 32.65 1.13
N LYS A 5 14.03 32.99 1.83
CA LYS A 5 15.39 33.03 1.27
C LYS A 5 15.83 31.67 0.70
N ASP A 6 15.57 30.57 1.40
CA ASP A 6 15.96 29.22 0.95
C ASP A 6 15.27 28.83 -0.36
N VAL A 7 14.02 29.26 -0.54
CA VAL A 7 13.23 28.99 -1.75
C VAL A 7 13.71 29.85 -2.92
N VAL A 8 13.94 31.14 -2.66
CA VAL A 8 14.45 32.10 -3.64
C VAL A 8 15.83 31.67 -4.16
N ASP A 9 16.72 31.24 -3.25
CA ASP A 9 18.08 30.81 -3.59
C ASP A 9 18.07 29.47 -4.36
N LYS A 10 17.24 28.50 -3.96
CA LYS A 10 17.17 27.17 -4.62
C LYS A 10 16.54 27.22 -6.02
N PHE A 11 15.48 27.99 -6.19
CA PHE A 11 14.73 28.03 -7.45
C PHE A 11 15.12 29.23 -8.33
N GLU A 12 16.16 29.97 -7.93
CA GLU A 12 16.73 31.09 -8.69
C GLU A 12 15.67 32.16 -9.06
N VAL A 13 14.76 32.45 -8.12
CA VAL A 13 13.68 33.42 -8.32
C VAL A 13 13.83 34.63 -7.41
N SER A 14 13.50 35.83 -7.90
CA SER A 14 13.53 37.01 -7.05
C SER A 14 12.49 36.94 -5.91
N ARG A 15 12.79 37.54 -4.75
CA ARG A 15 11.83 37.63 -3.63
C ARG A 15 10.52 38.29 -4.05
N ALA A 16 10.58 39.33 -4.89
CA ALA A 16 9.39 40.04 -5.38
C ALA A 16 8.51 39.11 -6.24
N THR A 17 9.12 38.34 -7.15
CA THR A 17 8.43 37.35 -7.97
C THR A 17 7.79 36.27 -7.12
N PHE A 18 8.52 35.72 -6.14
CA PHE A 18 8.03 34.70 -5.24
C PHE A 18 6.87 35.20 -4.36
N HIS A 19 6.96 36.42 -3.81
CA HIS A 19 5.86 37.03 -3.07
C HIS A 19 4.63 37.29 -3.94
N ASN A 20 4.81 37.68 -5.20
CA ASN A 20 3.70 37.86 -6.13
C ASN A 20 2.94 36.54 -6.40
N TRP A 21 3.62 35.40 -6.34
CA TRP A 21 2.97 34.09 -6.45
C TRP A 21 2.00 33.78 -5.32
N LYS A 22 2.11 34.44 -4.16
CA LYS A 22 1.09 34.33 -3.11
C LYS A 22 -0.30 34.73 -3.61
N LYS A 23 -0.38 35.71 -4.51
CA LYS A 23 -1.64 36.20 -5.11
C LYS A 23 -1.93 35.56 -6.46
N THR A 24 -0.91 35.39 -7.30
CA THR A 24 -1.09 34.94 -8.70
C THR A 24 -1.08 33.43 -8.87
N LYS A 25 -0.42 32.68 -7.97
CA LYS A 25 -0.28 31.21 -8.00
C LYS A 25 -0.25 30.63 -6.57
N PRO A 26 -1.32 30.78 -5.77
CA PRO A 26 -1.31 30.48 -4.33
C PRO A 26 -0.95 29.03 -4.00
N ASN A 27 -1.41 28.05 -4.80
CA ASN A 27 -1.10 26.64 -4.58
C ASN A 27 0.40 26.33 -4.78
N LEU A 28 1.01 26.92 -5.81
CA LEU A 28 2.45 26.77 -6.06
C LEU A 28 3.27 27.46 -4.96
N TYR A 29 2.85 28.64 -4.53
CA TYR A 29 3.49 29.36 -3.43
C TYR A 29 3.50 28.53 -2.14
N SER A 30 2.36 27.95 -1.76
CA SER A 30 2.25 27.08 -0.57
C SER A 30 3.07 25.80 -0.70
N TYR A 31 3.09 25.17 -1.88
CA TYR A 31 3.91 23.98 -2.15
C TYR A 31 5.40 24.28 -1.96
N LEU A 32 5.90 25.36 -2.57
CA LEU A 32 7.30 25.75 -2.50
C LEU A 32 7.72 26.18 -1.09
N LEU A 33 6.81 26.74 -0.28
CA LEU A 33 7.11 27.09 1.12
C LEU A 33 7.30 25.87 2.03
N ASN A 34 6.82 24.70 1.60
CA ASN A 34 6.86 23.45 2.34
C ASN A 34 7.74 22.37 1.65
N TYR A 35 8.53 22.75 0.64
CA TYR A 35 9.19 21.78 -0.25
C TYR A 35 10.22 20.88 0.46
N LYS A 36 10.96 21.39 1.46
CA LYS A 36 11.92 20.57 2.24
C LYS A 36 11.18 19.57 3.11
N ASP A 37 10.06 19.97 3.70
CA ASP A 37 9.26 19.09 4.54
C ASP A 37 8.67 17.97 3.66
N SER A 38 8.22 18.29 2.43
CA SER A 38 7.80 17.25 1.46
C SER A 38 8.94 16.37 0.96
N ASP A 39 10.12 16.92 0.66
CA ASP A 39 11.29 16.13 0.21
C ASP A 39 11.78 15.18 1.32
N ILE A 40 11.80 15.65 2.56
CA ILE A 40 12.17 14.85 3.74
C ILE A 40 11.11 13.77 4.00
N GLU A 41 9.82 14.10 3.93
CA GLU A 41 8.75 13.11 4.08
C GLU A 41 8.78 12.06 2.97
N VAL A 42 8.97 12.45 1.71
CA VAL A 42 9.13 11.52 0.58
C VAL A 42 10.36 10.63 0.78
N GLY A 43 11.47 11.20 1.25
CA GLY A 43 12.69 10.46 1.62
C GLY A 43 12.43 9.41 2.69
N LYS A 44 11.77 9.80 3.78
CA LYS A 44 11.39 8.88 4.89
C LYS A 44 10.45 7.78 4.41
N VAL A 45 9.44 8.11 3.62
CA VAL A 45 8.50 7.12 3.05
C VAL A 45 9.23 6.13 2.16
N ARG A 46 10.16 6.62 1.31
CA ARG A 46 10.99 5.76 0.47
C ARG A 46 11.86 4.82 1.30
N GLU A 47 12.50 5.32 2.35
CA GLU A 47 13.32 4.51 3.25
C GLU A 47 12.47 3.43 3.95
N ILE A 48 11.31 3.80 4.49
CA ILE A 48 10.36 2.85 5.09
C ILE A 48 9.97 1.77 4.08
N ASN A 49 9.64 2.13 2.84
CA ASN A 49 9.29 1.16 1.81
C ASN A 49 10.44 0.20 1.51
N ILE A 50 11.68 0.68 1.48
CA ILE A 50 12.86 -0.18 1.31
C ILE A 50 12.99 -1.18 2.47
N VAL A 51 12.79 -0.71 3.71
CA VAL A 51 12.84 -1.56 4.91
C VAL A 51 11.73 -2.61 4.87
N LEU A 52 10.50 -2.22 4.50
CA LEU A 52 9.36 -3.15 4.38
C LEU A 52 9.58 -4.20 3.29
N GLU A 53 10.13 -3.81 2.14
CA GLU A 53 10.47 -4.76 1.06
C GLU A 53 11.58 -5.73 1.46
N LYS A 54 12.57 -5.25 2.23
CA LYS A 54 13.62 -6.11 2.79
C LYS A 54 13.02 -7.10 3.80
N TYR A 55 12.21 -6.61 4.74
CA TYR A 55 11.48 -7.43 5.70
C TYR A 55 10.62 -8.49 4.99
N ALA A 56 9.91 -8.09 3.93
CA ALA A 56 9.07 -9.00 3.14
C ALA A 56 9.85 -10.23 2.67
N LYS A 57 11.04 -10.00 2.08
CA LYS A 57 11.88 -11.06 1.50
C LYS A 57 12.57 -11.92 2.55
N GLU A 58 13.00 -11.33 3.66
CA GLU A 58 13.88 -12.00 4.62
C GLU A 58 13.12 -12.67 5.77
N SER A 59 11.94 -12.14 6.14
CA SER A 59 11.24 -12.52 7.37
C SER A 59 9.91 -13.23 7.15
N ILE A 60 9.20 -12.92 6.06
CA ILE A 60 7.88 -13.52 5.81
C ILE A 60 8.04 -14.98 5.46
N LYS A 61 7.35 -15.83 6.23
CA LYS A 61 7.27 -17.26 5.94
C LYS A 61 6.06 -17.52 5.03
N PRO A 62 6.24 -18.31 3.95
CA PRO A 62 5.12 -18.65 3.08
C PRO A 62 4.16 -19.58 3.81
N ILE A 63 2.99 -19.06 4.19
CA ILE A 63 1.95 -19.82 4.90
C ILE A 63 0.75 -20.14 4.02
N PHE A 64 0.56 -19.40 2.91
CA PHE A 64 -0.59 -19.54 2.02
C PHE A 64 -0.29 -20.44 0.83
N THR A 65 -1.32 -21.07 0.27
CA THR A 65 -1.25 -21.69 -1.05
C THR A 65 -1.66 -20.70 -2.15
N TYR A 66 -1.31 -20.97 -3.40
CA TYR A 66 -1.79 -20.16 -4.52
C TYR A 66 -3.32 -20.11 -4.58
N ASN A 67 -3.99 -21.23 -4.32
CA ASN A 67 -5.46 -21.31 -4.36
C ASN A 67 -6.09 -20.41 -3.29
N GLU A 68 -5.50 -20.36 -2.09
CA GLU A 68 -5.93 -19.46 -1.02
C GLU A 68 -5.77 -18.00 -1.41
N ILE A 69 -4.60 -17.60 -1.92
CA ILE A 69 -4.37 -16.22 -2.39
C ILE A 69 -5.30 -15.84 -3.54
N SER A 70 -5.52 -16.77 -4.49
CA SER A 70 -6.43 -16.58 -5.61
C SER A 70 -7.88 -16.42 -5.13
N PHE A 71 -8.29 -17.20 -4.12
CA PHE A 71 -9.60 -17.11 -3.49
C PHE A 71 -9.78 -15.78 -2.78
N ILE A 72 -8.83 -15.38 -1.91
CA ILE A 72 -8.83 -14.08 -1.24
C ILE A 72 -9.01 -12.97 -2.29
N CYS A 73 -8.26 -12.99 -3.38
CA CYS A 73 -8.35 -11.96 -4.43
C CYS A 73 -9.60 -12.05 -5.34
N THR A 74 -10.59 -12.88 -5.03
CA THR A 74 -11.83 -13.00 -5.83
C THR A 74 -12.76 -11.83 -5.58
N ASN A 75 -12.90 -11.44 -4.31
CA ASN A 75 -13.79 -10.36 -3.88
C ASN A 75 -13.01 -9.09 -3.56
N GLU A 76 -13.69 -7.96 -3.64
CA GLU A 76 -13.07 -6.67 -3.33
C GLU A 76 -12.96 -6.46 -1.81
N PHE A 77 -11.78 -6.00 -1.38
CA PHE A 77 -11.50 -5.70 0.02
C PHE A 77 -11.61 -4.20 0.24
N THR A 78 -12.51 -3.81 1.13
CA THR A 78 -12.62 -2.44 1.60
C THR A 78 -12.40 -2.41 3.10
N PHE A 79 -11.26 -1.85 3.50
CA PHE A 79 -10.92 -1.60 4.90
C PHE A 79 -9.97 -0.40 4.99
N GLU A 80 -10.18 0.42 6.02
CA GLU A 80 -9.39 1.63 6.26
C GLU A 80 -8.08 1.32 6.97
N ARG A 81 -8.13 0.46 7.99
CA ARG A 81 -6.99 0.11 8.84
C ARG A 81 -6.61 -1.35 8.69
N VAL A 82 -5.33 -1.65 8.86
CA VAL A 82 -4.77 -2.99 8.67
C VAL A 82 -5.32 -3.99 9.69
N GLU A 83 -5.70 -3.50 10.87
CA GLU A 83 -6.32 -4.27 11.95
C GLU A 83 -7.71 -4.78 11.58
N ASP A 84 -8.37 -4.15 10.61
CA ASP A 84 -9.70 -4.54 10.15
C ASP A 84 -9.66 -5.61 9.04
N LEU A 85 -8.46 -6.07 8.64
CA LEU A 85 -8.24 -7.02 7.55
C LEU A 85 -9.02 -8.34 7.74
N GLU A 86 -9.00 -8.91 8.93
CA GLU A 86 -9.75 -10.13 9.25
C GLU A 86 -11.26 -9.96 9.08
N ALA A 87 -11.80 -8.86 9.60
CA ALA A 87 -13.23 -8.55 9.50
C ALA A 87 -13.62 -8.29 8.04
N ALA A 88 -12.77 -7.60 7.28
CA ALA A 88 -12.97 -7.35 5.86
C ALA A 88 -12.96 -8.65 5.04
N PHE A 89 -12.09 -9.61 5.36
CA PHE A 89 -12.04 -10.92 4.73
C PHE A 89 -13.35 -11.70 4.91
N ILE A 90 -13.85 -11.78 6.15
CA ILE A 90 -15.12 -12.49 6.44
C ILE A 90 -16.29 -11.78 5.75
N LYS A 91 -16.34 -10.46 5.81
CA LYS A 91 -17.41 -9.67 5.18
C LYS A 91 -17.42 -9.83 3.67
N SER A 92 -16.25 -9.90 3.03
CA SER A 92 -16.16 -10.05 1.57
C SER A 92 -16.52 -11.45 1.07
N HIS A 93 -16.47 -12.47 1.94
CA HIS A 93 -16.79 -13.86 1.58
C HIS A 93 -18.08 -14.38 2.23
N LYS A 94 -18.87 -13.51 2.87
CA LYS A 94 -20.06 -13.88 3.66
C LYS A 94 -21.02 -14.84 2.94
N ASP A 95 -21.21 -14.65 1.63
CA ASP A 95 -22.18 -15.39 0.82
C ASP A 95 -21.69 -16.79 0.43
N THR A 96 -20.39 -17.06 0.60
CA THR A 96 -19.76 -18.36 0.29
C THR A 96 -19.28 -19.11 1.53
N ILE A 97 -19.53 -18.57 2.73
CA ILE A 97 -19.14 -19.18 4.02
C ILE A 97 -19.79 -20.54 4.22
N SER A 98 -21.08 -20.69 3.89
CA SER A 98 -21.81 -21.95 4.08
C SER A 98 -21.17 -23.11 3.32
N ASP A 99 -20.70 -22.83 2.10
CA ASP A 99 -20.27 -23.84 1.15
C ASP A 99 -18.78 -24.16 1.28
N ASN A 100 -18.01 -23.25 1.87
CA ASN A 100 -16.54 -23.34 1.96
C ASN A 100 -16.01 -23.04 3.37
N PHE A 101 -16.79 -23.36 4.41
CA PHE A 101 -16.53 -22.96 5.79
C PHE A 101 -15.11 -23.30 6.25
N ASP A 102 -14.71 -24.57 6.13
CA ASP A 102 -13.40 -25.05 6.59
C ASP A 102 -12.26 -24.33 5.89
N PHE A 103 -12.39 -24.15 4.57
CA PHE A 103 -11.40 -23.45 3.74
C PHE A 103 -11.29 -21.96 4.11
N ILE A 104 -12.41 -21.29 4.33
CA ILE A 104 -12.46 -19.88 4.74
C ILE A 104 -11.87 -19.69 6.14
N ILE A 105 -12.18 -20.59 7.08
CA ILE A 105 -11.62 -20.56 8.43
C ILE A 105 -10.11 -20.80 8.43
N GLU A 106 -9.62 -21.70 7.58
CA GLU A 106 -8.18 -21.91 7.43
C GLU A 106 -7.48 -20.62 6.96
N ILE A 107 -8.02 -19.96 5.94
CA ILE A 107 -7.49 -18.68 5.44
C ILE A 107 -7.56 -17.60 6.54
N TYR A 108 -8.70 -17.49 7.22
CA TYR A 108 -8.90 -16.53 8.30
C TYR A 108 -7.84 -16.69 9.39
N ASN A 109 -7.58 -17.93 9.82
CA ASN A 109 -6.57 -18.22 10.84
C ASN A 109 -5.16 -17.84 10.36
N LYS A 110 -4.83 -18.07 9.09
CA LYS A 110 -3.56 -17.64 8.50
C LYS A 110 -3.43 -16.11 8.51
N ILE A 111 -4.47 -15.37 8.08
CA ILE A 111 -4.48 -13.91 8.11
C ILE A 111 -4.35 -13.39 9.55
N LYS A 112 -5.06 -13.98 10.51
CA LYS A 112 -5.01 -13.63 11.93
C LYS A 112 -3.61 -13.81 12.53
N ASN A 113 -2.90 -14.83 12.10
CA ASN A 113 -1.55 -15.16 12.59
C ASN A 113 -0.45 -14.28 11.97
N LEU A 114 -0.76 -13.48 10.95
CA LEU A 114 0.18 -12.48 10.44
C LEU A 114 0.42 -11.40 11.49
N ASN A 115 1.67 -11.00 11.67
CA ASN A 115 1.96 -9.86 12.53
C ASN A 115 1.59 -8.53 11.83
N ILE A 116 1.63 -7.42 12.57
CA ILE A 116 1.17 -6.12 12.05
C ILE A 116 1.91 -5.66 10.78
N VAL A 117 3.21 -5.92 10.67
CA VAL A 117 4.03 -5.56 9.51
C VAL A 117 3.65 -6.44 8.31
N GLU A 118 3.47 -7.74 8.54
CA GLU A 118 3.04 -8.69 7.52
C GLU A 118 1.64 -8.36 6.99
N LYS A 119 0.71 -8.06 7.90
CA LYS A 119 -0.65 -7.62 7.54
C LYS A 119 -0.62 -6.34 6.73
N TYR A 120 0.25 -5.38 7.07
CA TYR A 120 0.41 -4.15 6.31
C TYR A 120 0.88 -4.44 4.88
N ILE A 121 1.96 -5.20 4.72
CA ILE A 121 2.51 -5.57 3.42
C ILE A 121 1.48 -6.35 2.59
N PHE A 122 0.80 -7.31 3.22
CA PHE A 122 -0.26 -8.12 2.60
C PHE A 122 -1.42 -7.24 2.11
N SER A 123 -1.88 -6.31 2.95
CA SER A 123 -2.94 -5.36 2.64
C SER A 123 -2.62 -4.45 1.47
N GLU A 124 -1.40 -3.90 1.44
CA GLU A 124 -0.94 -3.05 0.32
C GLU A 124 -0.90 -3.84 -0.99
N ARG A 125 -0.36 -5.06 -0.97
CA ARG A 125 -0.32 -5.94 -2.14
C ARG A 125 -1.71 -6.34 -2.62
N LEU A 126 -2.65 -6.63 -1.70
CA LEU A 126 -4.05 -6.86 -2.04
C LEU A 126 -4.67 -5.68 -2.78
N ARG A 127 -4.45 -4.45 -2.29
CA ARG A 127 -4.97 -3.22 -2.92
C ARG A 127 -4.40 -2.99 -4.32
N ILE A 128 -3.12 -3.31 -4.53
CA ILE A 128 -2.48 -3.20 -5.85
C ILE A 128 -3.05 -4.25 -6.81
N VAL A 129 -3.11 -5.50 -6.36
CA VAL A 129 -3.54 -6.63 -7.19
C VAL A 129 -5.02 -6.54 -7.54
N SER A 130 -5.89 -6.16 -6.61
CA SER A 130 -7.33 -6.00 -6.86
C SER A 130 -7.59 -4.96 -7.96
N LYS A 131 -6.85 -3.84 -7.96
CA LYS A 131 -6.91 -2.84 -9.02
C LYS A 131 -6.40 -3.37 -10.37
N LYS A 132 -5.31 -4.14 -10.36
CA LYS A 132 -4.70 -4.67 -11.59
C LYS A 132 -5.49 -5.80 -12.24
N ILE A 133 -6.05 -6.73 -11.46
CA ILE A 133 -6.87 -7.85 -11.96
C ILE A 133 -8.12 -7.34 -12.69
N LYS A 134 -8.72 -6.22 -12.24
CA LYS A 134 -9.84 -5.58 -12.94
C LYS A 134 -9.51 -5.17 -14.37
N ILE A 135 -8.25 -4.81 -14.64
CA ILE A 135 -7.76 -4.32 -15.94
C ILE A 135 -7.22 -5.48 -16.78
N LYS A 136 -6.51 -6.43 -16.16
CA LYS A 136 -5.78 -7.50 -16.83
C LYS A 136 -6.18 -8.89 -16.32
N LYS A 137 -7.38 -9.34 -16.67
CA LYS A 137 -7.94 -10.62 -16.19
C LYS A 137 -7.09 -11.82 -16.61
N ASP A 138 -6.54 -11.80 -17.83
CA ASP A 138 -5.77 -12.92 -18.40
C ASP A 138 -4.40 -13.12 -17.72
N GLU A 139 -3.87 -12.08 -17.05
CA GLU A 139 -2.59 -12.12 -16.32
C GLU A 139 -2.77 -12.41 -14.81
N LYS A 140 -3.98 -12.81 -14.34
CA LYS A 140 -4.27 -12.97 -12.90
C LYS A 140 -3.25 -13.86 -12.19
N LYS A 141 -2.88 -15.00 -12.78
CA LYS A 141 -1.94 -15.95 -12.17
C LYS A 141 -0.54 -15.35 -11.99
N GLU A 142 -0.04 -14.66 -13.00
CA GLU A 142 1.28 -14.01 -12.97
C GLU A 142 1.30 -12.87 -11.95
N LEU A 143 0.25 -12.06 -11.90
CA LEU A 143 0.12 -10.98 -10.92
C LEU A 143 0.11 -11.51 -9.49
N LEU A 144 -0.68 -12.54 -9.20
CA LEU A 144 -0.73 -13.13 -7.86
C LEU A 144 0.62 -13.72 -7.47
N THR A 145 1.26 -14.45 -8.39
CA THR A 145 2.56 -15.07 -8.14
C THR A 145 3.63 -14.00 -7.89
N HIS A 146 3.62 -12.92 -8.67
CA HIS A 146 4.59 -11.83 -8.52
C HIS A 146 4.42 -11.07 -7.19
N TYR A 147 3.19 -10.63 -6.89
CA TYR A 147 2.92 -9.78 -5.74
C TYR A 147 2.86 -10.54 -4.42
N PHE A 148 2.53 -11.83 -4.42
CA PHE A 148 2.42 -12.64 -3.20
C PHE A 148 3.50 -13.72 -3.09
N ARG A 149 4.58 -13.65 -3.87
CA ARG A 149 5.63 -14.69 -3.84
C ARG A 149 6.16 -15.01 -2.43
N GLU A 150 6.29 -14.01 -1.56
CA GLU A 150 6.80 -14.22 -0.18
C GLU A 150 5.76 -14.88 0.74
N PHE A 151 4.48 -14.81 0.37
CA PHE A 151 3.37 -15.38 1.14
C PHE A 151 2.94 -16.78 0.64
N ILE A 152 3.25 -17.12 -0.62
CA ILE A 152 2.84 -18.36 -1.27
C ILE A 152 3.90 -19.45 -1.07
N LYS A 153 3.46 -20.62 -0.60
CA LYS A 153 4.26 -21.84 -0.60
C LYS A 153 4.54 -22.24 -2.05
N ILE A 154 5.82 -22.22 -2.42
CA ILE A 154 6.33 -22.71 -3.71
C ILE A 154 6.60 -24.21 -3.59
#